data_AF-A0A7K7J797-F1
#
_entry.id   AF-A0A7K7J797-F1
#
_cell.length_a   1.000
_cell.length_b   1.000
_cell.length_c   1.000
_cell.angle_alpha   90.00
_cell.angle_beta   90.00
_cell.angle_gamma   90.00
#
_symmetry.space_group_name_H-M   'P 1'
#
loop_
_entity.id
_entity.type
_entity.pdbx_description
1 polymer ?
#
loop_
_entity_poly.entity_id
_entity_poly.type
_entity_poly.pdbx_seq_one_letter_code
_entity_poly.pdbx_strand_id
1 'polypeptide(L)'
;EEPKAEREPRAEARPNGRREDKAEKPRFMFNIADGGFTGEHGDSQGTPGTPGDSQGPADPPDPPAELHTLWQNEERAAISSGKLNEIWHRRHDYWLLAGIVLHGYARWTDIQNDGAFGVINEPFKGEASKGNFLEMKNKFLARRFKLLEQALVIEEQLRRAAYLNMTQDPSHPAMALNTRFAEVECLAESHQHLSKESLAGNKPANAVLHKVLNQLEELLSDMKADVTRLPATLSRIPPIAARLQMSERSILSRLASKG
;
A
#
# COMPACT_ATOMS: atom_id res chain seq x y z
N GLU A 1 64.13 16.61 43.28
CA GLU A 1 64.41 15.22 43.67
C GLU A 1 63.39 14.34 42.96
N GLU A 2 63.82 13.59 41.93
CA GLU A 2 63.04 12.46 41.38
C GLU A 2 62.96 11.35 42.46
N PRO A 3 61.96 10.44 42.40
CA PRO A 3 62.23 9.18 41.68
C PRO A 3 61.07 8.68 40.79
N LYS A 4 61.43 8.40 39.53
CA LYS A 4 61.08 7.19 38.76
C LYS A 4 61.54 5.94 39.55
N ALA A 5 61.06 4.72 39.39
CA ALA A 5 60.09 4.03 38.54
C ALA A 5 60.00 2.60 39.10
N GLU A 6 58.95 1.84 38.78
CA GLU A 6 59.11 0.39 38.60
C GLU A 6 58.09 -0.17 37.61
N ARG A 7 58.58 -1.06 36.74
CA ARG A 7 57.93 -1.60 35.54
C ARG A 7 57.23 -2.94 35.84
N GLU A 8 56.17 -3.16 35.05
CA GLU A 8 55.33 -4.34 34.73
C GLU A 8 55.86 -5.78 34.99
N PRO A 9 54.94 -6.76 35.00
CA PRO A 9 54.88 -7.62 33.80
C PRO A 9 53.47 -7.90 33.25
N ARG A 10 53.49 -8.18 31.94
CA ARG A 10 52.40 -8.49 31.01
C ARG A 10 51.91 -9.93 31.18
N ALA A 11 50.61 -10.18 31.08
CA ALA A 11 50.04 -11.51 30.79
C ALA A 11 48.84 -11.36 29.83
N GLU A 12 48.81 -12.24 28.82
CA GLU A 12 47.98 -12.20 27.61
C GLU A 12 46.59 -12.84 27.78
N ALA A 13 45.74 -12.57 26.77
CA ALA A 13 44.65 -13.39 26.20
C ALA A 13 43.20 -12.88 26.34
N ARG A 14 42.62 -12.53 25.19
CA ARG A 14 41.18 -12.33 24.86
C ARG A 14 40.39 -13.66 25.06
N PRO A 15 39.04 -13.71 25.21
CA PRO A 15 38.08 -13.05 24.32
C PRO A 15 36.74 -12.52 24.91
N ASN A 16 36.25 -11.46 24.23
CA ASN A 16 34.87 -11.19 23.78
C ASN A 16 33.66 -11.50 24.69
N GLY A 17 32.85 -10.48 24.98
CA GLY A 17 31.52 -10.67 25.56
C GLY A 17 30.68 -9.40 25.71
N ARG A 18 29.77 -9.18 24.75
CA ARG A 18 28.52 -8.40 24.81
C ARG A 18 28.60 -6.89 25.16
N ARG A 19 28.58 -6.05 24.12
CA ARG A 19 27.85 -4.77 24.20
C ARG A 19 26.37 -5.09 24.12
N GLU A 20 25.60 -4.56 25.07
CA GLU A 20 24.15 -4.56 25.01
C GLU A 20 23.70 -3.65 23.86
N ASP A 21 23.21 -4.26 22.78
CA ASP A 21 22.47 -3.56 21.74
C ASP A 21 21.13 -3.13 22.35
N LYS A 22 21.04 -1.86 22.78
CA LYS A 22 19.74 -1.21 22.94
C LYS A 22 19.10 -1.21 21.55
N ALA A 23 18.11 -2.08 21.36
CA ALA A 23 17.25 -2.05 20.18
C ALA A 23 16.67 -0.64 20.03
N GLU A 24 17.25 0.14 19.11
CA GLU A 24 16.71 1.43 18.74
C GLU A 24 15.33 1.19 18.14
N LYS A 25 14.33 1.82 18.76
CA LYS A 25 12.96 1.82 18.25
C LYS A 25 12.99 2.44 16.84
N PRO A 26 12.40 1.79 15.82
CA PRO A 26 12.43 2.31 14.46
C PRO A 26 11.80 3.70 14.43
N ARG A 27 12.59 4.71 14.03
CA ARG A 27 12.09 6.06 13.79
C ARG A 27 11.41 6.06 12.43
N PHE A 28 10.09 6.03 12.43
CA PHE A 28 9.27 6.26 11.24
C PHE A 28 9.38 7.74 10.84
N MET A 29 10.16 8.05 9.81
CA MET A 29 10.19 9.38 9.19
C MET A 29 9.35 9.37 7.92
N PHE A 30 8.29 10.16 7.92
CA PHE A 30 7.45 10.42 6.76
C PHE A 30 8.08 11.56 5.96
N ASN A 31 8.75 11.25 4.84
CA ASN A 31 9.27 12.26 3.92
C ASN A 31 8.20 12.62 2.88
N ILE A 32 7.75 13.87 2.92
CA ILE A 32 6.73 14.43 2.01
C ILE A 32 7.18 14.37 0.54
N ALA A 33 8.48 14.26 0.28
CA ALA A 33 9.06 14.22 -1.07
C ALA A 33 8.74 12.94 -1.86
N ASP A 34 8.54 11.79 -1.20
CA ASP A 34 8.35 10.51 -1.90
C ASP A 34 6.91 9.99 -1.89
N GLY A 35 6.07 10.42 -0.95
CA GLY A 35 4.67 9.94 -0.89
C GLY A 35 4.55 8.43 -0.76
N GLY A 36 5.62 7.76 -0.31
CA GLY A 36 5.73 6.33 -0.11
C GLY A 36 6.36 6.05 1.25
N PHE A 37 5.89 4.98 1.88
CA PHE A 37 6.42 4.44 3.12
C PHE A 37 7.77 3.79 2.81
N THR A 38 8.88 4.49 3.05
CA THR A 38 10.23 3.89 2.95
C THR A 38 10.71 3.53 4.35
N GLY A 39 10.85 2.23 4.61
CA GLY A 39 11.60 1.74 5.77
C GLY A 39 13.09 1.90 5.49
N GLU A 40 13.79 2.69 6.30
CA GLU A 40 15.25 2.85 6.18
C GLU A 40 15.96 1.53 6.58
N HIS A 41 16.53 0.82 5.61
CA HIS A 41 17.68 -0.04 5.87
C HIS A 41 18.93 0.86 5.92
N GLY A 42 19.50 1.01 7.12
CA GLY A 42 20.74 1.74 7.30
C GLY A 42 21.91 0.97 6.74
N ASP A 43 22.57 1.50 5.71
CA ASP A 43 23.86 0.99 5.25
C ASP A 43 24.98 1.96 5.63
N SER A 44 25.92 1.41 6.39
CA SER A 44 27.17 2.03 6.82
C SER A 44 28.15 2.16 5.65
N GLN A 45 28.92 3.23 5.67
CA GLN A 45 29.99 3.55 4.71
C GLN A 45 31.05 2.44 4.54
N GLY A 46 31.54 2.24 3.32
CA GLY A 46 32.74 1.45 3.04
C GLY A 46 33.27 1.53 1.58
N THR A 47 34.15 2.52 1.32
CA THR A 47 35.28 2.60 0.34
C THR A 47 35.14 2.22 -1.17
N PRO A 48 35.95 2.85 -2.07
CA PRO A 48 35.74 2.80 -3.52
C PRO A 48 36.57 1.72 -4.23
N GLY A 49 36.00 1.06 -5.25
CA GLY A 49 36.75 0.20 -6.17
C GLY A 49 35.96 -0.35 -7.37
N THR A 50 36.39 0.07 -8.57
CA THR A 50 36.24 -0.54 -9.92
C THR A 50 34.86 -0.50 -10.64
N PRO A 51 34.80 -0.12 -11.94
CA PRO A 51 33.58 -0.08 -12.73
C PRO A 51 33.36 -1.40 -13.49
N GLY A 52 32.16 -1.99 -13.35
CA GLY A 52 31.73 -3.15 -14.11
C GLY A 52 30.21 -3.25 -14.10
N ASP A 53 29.61 -3.07 -15.27
CA ASP A 53 28.26 -3.43 -15.74
C ASP A 53 27.11 -3.40 -14.72
N SER A 54 26.45 -2.24 -14.68
CA SER A 54 25.20 -2.00 -13.97
C SER A 54 23.99 -2.33 -14.84
N GLN A 55 23.40 -3.50 -14.63
CA GLN A 55 21.96 -3.69 -14.84
C GLN A 55 21.41 -4.44 -13.63
N GLY A 56 21.15 -3.68 -12.55
CA GLY A 56 20.36 -4.18 -11.43
C GLY A 56 18.92 -4.49 -11.88
N PRO A 57 18.21 -5.38 -11.16
CA PRO A 57 16.81 -5.62 -11.46
C PRO A 57 16.06 -4.30 -11.31
N ALA A 58 15.26 -3.95 -12.32
CA ALA A 58 14.35 -2.82 -12.23
C ALA A 58 13.53 -2.97 -10.94
N ASP A 59 13.53 -1.92 -10.10
CA ASP A 59 12.69 -1.88 -8.91
C ASP A 59 11.25 -2.27 -9.31
N PRO A 60 10.59 -3.16 -8.55
CA PRO A 60 9.21 -3.50 -8.83
C PRO A 60 8.38 -2.21 -8.79
N PRO A 61 7.47 -2.00 -9.75
CA PRO A 61 6.58 -0.85 -9.70
C PRO A 61 5.83 -0.87 -8.37
N ASP A 62 5.89 0.24 -7.62
CA ASP A 62 5.14 0.42 -6.39
C ASP A 62 3.70 -0.10 -6.58
N PRO A 63 3.21 -1.00 -5.69
CA PRO A 63 1.83 -1.46 -5.80
C PRO A 63 0.92 -0.23 -5.76
N PRO A 64 -0.11 -0.15 -6.63
CA PRO A 64 -1.05 0.96 -6.59
C PRO A 64 -1.68 0.95 -5.19
N ALA A 65 -1.22 1.87 -4.34
CA ALA A 65 -1.63 1.89 -2.95
C ALA A 65 -3.12 2.23 -2.93
N GLU A 66 -3.94 1.22 -2.65
CA GLU A 66 -5.39 1.37 -2.56
C GLU A 66 -5.70 2.51 -1.60
N LEU A 67 -6.56 3.45 -2.03
CA LEU A 67 -6.86 4.68 -1.29
C LEU A 67 -7.25 4.40 0.17
N HIS A 68 -7.97 3.31 0.42
CA HIS A 68 -8.35 2.86 1.76
C HIS A 68 -7.14 2.50 2.64
N THR A 69 -6.18 1.76 2.10
CA THR A 69 -4.94 1.38 2.80
C THR A 69 -4.08 2.59 3.09
N LEU A 70 -3.97 3.52 2.13
CA LEU A 70 -3.30 4.81 2.35
C LEU A 70 -3.95 5.59 3.48
N TRP A 71 -5.26 5.75 3.47
CA TRP A 71 -6.00 6.42 4.54
C TRP A 71 -5.74 5.81 5.90
N GLN A 72 -5.78 4.49 6.03
CA GLN A 72 -5.54 3.80 7.30
C GLN A 72 -4.13 4.08 7.85
N ASN A 73 -3.11 3.96 7.00
CA ASN A 73 -1.72 4.15 7.40
C ASN A 73 -1.43 5.60 7.79
N GLU A 74 -1.93 6.53 6.99
CA GLU A 74 -1.74 7.97 7.18
C GLU A 74 -2.50 8.50 8.39
N GLU A 75 -3.75 8.07 8.58
CA GLU A 75 -4.55 8.43 9.75
C GLU A 75 -3.90 7.89 11.03
N ARG A 76 -3.38 6.66 11.01
CA ARG A 76 -2.63 6.09 12.13
C ARG A 76 -1.41 6.96 12.47
N ALA A 77 -0.63 7.38 11.47
CA ALA A 77 0.54 8.23 11.66
C ALA A 77 0.17 9.64 12.18
N ALA A 78 -0.90 10.23 11.63
CA ALA A 78 -1.43 11.52 12.05
C ALA A 78 -1.89 11.50 13.52
N ILE A 79 -2.60 10.45 13.92
CA ILE A 79 -3.06 10.27 15.31
C ILE A 79 -1.86 10.01 16.24
N SER A 80 -0.95 9.10 15.89
CA SER A 80 0.16 8.73 16.77
C SER A 80 1.15 9.87 17.03
N SER A 81 1.28 10.79 16.07
CA SER A 81 2.15 11.96 16.19
C SER A 81 1.46 13.18 16.81
N GLY A 82 0.13 13.16 16.93
CA GLY A 82 -0.67 14.33 17.33
C GLY A 82 -0.76 15.43 16.25
N LYS A 83 -0.25 15.17 15.03
CA LYS A 83 -0.12 16.15 13.94
C LYS A 83 -1.22 16.00 12.89
N LEU A 84 -2.47 16.04 13.32
CA LEU A 84 -3.64 15.75 12.47
C LEU A 84 -3.78 16.66 11.23
N ASN A 85 -3.27 17.88 11.27
CA ASN A 85 -3.31 18.80 10.14
C ASN A 85 -2.03 18.78 9.30
N GLU A 86 -0.90 18.30 9.83
CA GLU A 86 0.38 18.35 9.13
C GLU A 86 0.65 17.06 8.33
N ILE A 87 -0.04 15.96 8.64
CA ILE A 87 0.07 14.69 7.93
C ILE A 87 -1.18 14.52 7.07
N TRP A 88 -1.01 14.40 5.75
CA TRP A 88 -2.12 14.16 4.84
C TRP A 88 -2.82 12.85 5.18
N HIS A 89 -4.15 12.83 5.20
CA HIS A 89 -4.98 11.65 5.46
C HIS A 89 -6.40 11.91 4.93
N ARG A 90 -7.35 10.99 5.14
CA ARG A 90 -8.74 11.07 4.63
C ARG A 90 -9.47 12.40 4.83
N ARG A 91 -9.18 13.16 5.90
CA ARG A 91 -9.79 14.50 6.11
C ARG A 91 -9.33 15.49 5.05
N HIS A 92 -8.06 15.46 4.66
CA HIS A 92 -7.52 16.32 3.62
C HIS A 92 -8.12 15.97 2.27
N ASP A 93 -8.27 14.67 1.97
CA ASP A 93 -8.93 14.20 0.76
C ASP A 93 -10.40 14.61 0.70
N TYR A 94 -11.13 14.58 1.83
CA TYR A 94 -12.49 15.11 1.92
C TYR A 94 -12.54 16.60 1.54
N TRP A 95 -11.66 17.43 2.11
CA TRP A 95 -11.62 18.86 1.80
C TRP A 95 -11.19 19.12 0.35
N LEU A 96 -10.26 18.31 -0.18
CA LEU A 96 -9.87 18.38 -1.59
C LEU A 96 -11.06 18.04 -2.51
N LEU A 97 -11.83 16.99 -2.21
CA LEU A 97 -13.04 16.63 -2.93
C LEU A 97 -14.11 17.72 -2.85
N ALA A 98 -14.37 18.26 -1.66
CA ALA A 98 -15.30 19.36 -1.48
C ALA A 98 -14.87 20.60 -2.30
N GLY A 99 -13.56 20.86 -2.37
CA GLY A 99 -12.99 21.93 -3.19
C GLY A 99 -13.21 21.69 -4.68
N ILE A 100 -13.05 20.45 -5.15
CA ILE A 100 -13.34 20.07 -6.54
C ILE A 100 -14.82 20.30 -6.87
N VAL A 101 -15.75 19.95 -5.98
CA VAL A 101 -17.18 20.17 -6.18
C VAL A 101 -17.51 21.67 -6.25
N LEU A 102 -16.89 22.49 -5.39
CA LEU A 102 -17.20 23.92 -5.32
C LEU A 102 -16.53 24.74 -6.44
N HIS A 103 -15.23 24.55 -6.64
CA HIS A 103 -14.44 25.36 -7.57
C HIS A 103 -14.39 24.79 -8.98
N GLY A 104 -14.62 23.48 -9.11
CA GLY A 104 -14.51 22.73 -10.34
C GLY A 104 -13.27 21.86 -10.39
N TYR A 105 -13.36 20.80 -11.18
CA TYR A 105 -12.28 19.89 -11.49
C TYR A 105 -11.06 20.62 -12.08
N ALA A 106 -9.86 20.23 -11.66
CA ALA A 106 -8.58 20.83 -12.05
C ALA A 106 -8.35 22.31 -11.66
N ARG A 107 -9.16 22.89 -10.76
CA ARG A 107 -9.00 24.26 -10.25
C ARG A 107 -8.21 24.33 -8.94
N TRP A 108 -7.07 23.64 -8.87
CA TRP A 108 -6.25 23.50 -7.65
C TRP A 108 -5.84 24.84 -7.05
N THR A 109 -5.42 25.80 -7.88
CA THR A 109 -5.01 27.12 -7.43
C THR A 109 -6.14 27.85 -6.71
N ASP A 110 -7.37 27.71 -7.19
CA ASP A 110 -8.53 28.34 -6.55
C ASP A 110 -8.83 27.68 -5.20
N ILE A 111 -8.81 26.35 -5.14
CA ILE A 111 -9.05 25.59 -3.90
C ILE A 111 -7.98 25.94 -2.86
N GLN A 112 -6.71 26.03 -3.27
CA GLN A 112 -5.61 26.36 -2.36
C GLN A 112 -5.69 27.80 -1.82
N ASN A 113 -6.22 28.73 -2.60
CA ASN A 113 -6.34 30.14 -2.22
C ASN A 113 -7.63 30.43 -1.42
N ASP A 114 -8.57 29.49 -1.38
CA ASP A 114 -9.77 29.62 -0.57
C ASP A 114 -9.48 29.26 0.90
N GLY A 115 -9.70 30.24 1.79
CA GLY A 115 -9.46 30.09 3.22
C GLY A 115 -10.27 28.97 3.88
N ALA A 116 -11.46 28.65 3.37
CA ALA A 116 -12.27 27.53 3.88
C ALA A 116 -11.59 26.17 3.67
N PHE A 117 -10.73 26.06 2.65
CA PHE A 117 -10.00 24.85 2.30
C PHE A 117 -8.57 24.85 2.81
N GLY A 118 -8.17 25.82 3.64
CA GLY A 118 -6.79 26.01 4.10
C GLY A 118 -6.11 24.77 4.69
N VAL A 119 -6.88 23.80 5.20
CA VAL A 119 -6.38 22.51 5.70
C VAL A 119 -5.55 21.74 4.66
N ILE A 120 -5.85 21.84 3.35
CA ILE A 120 -5.08 21.14 2.32
C ILE A 120 -3.66 21.72 2.13
N ASN A 121 -3.39 22.90 2.70
CA ASN A 121 -2.09 23.55 2.66
C ASN A 121 -1.24 23.23 3.89
N GLU A 122 -1.85 22.77 4.99
CA GLU A 122 -1.18 22.55 6.28
C GLU A 122 0.00 21.57 6.19
N PRO A 123 -0.09 20.43 5.47
CA PRO A 123 1.04 19.49 5.36
C PRO A 123 2.30 20.09 4.72
N PHE A 124 2.15 21.17 3.97
CA PHE A 124 3.22 21.77 3.19
C PHE A 124 3.89 22.95 3.89
N LYS A 125 3.33 23.48 4.98
CA LYS A 125 3.84 24.71 5.62
C LYS A 125 5.30 24.60 6.07
N GLY A 126 5.72 23.44 6.56
CA GLY A 126 7.10 23.20 7.00
C GLY A 126 8.13 23.16 5.87
N GLU A 127 7.70 23.05 4.62
CA GLU A 127 8.57 22.94 3.44
C GLU A 127 8.62 24.20 2.59
N ALA A 128 7.90 25.26 2.98
CA ALA A 128 7.73 26.48 2.18
C ALA A 128 9.04 27.21 1.85
N SER A 129 10.10 27.01 2.64
CA SER A 129 11.43 27.59 2.43
C SER A 129 12.29 26.85 1.42
N LYS A 130 11.87 25.67 0.94
CA LYS A 130 12.61 24.87 -0.04
C LYS A 130 12.44 25.45 -1.45
N GLY A 131 13.52 25.57 -2.22
CA GLY A 131 13.49 26.16 -3.57
C GLY A 131 12.58 25.42 -4.58
N ASN A 132 12.30 24.14 -4.36
CA ASN A 132 11.40 23.30 -5.17
C ASN A 132 10.02 23.08 -4.54
N PHE A 133 9.65 23.89 -3.54
CA PHE A 133 8.41 23.74 -2.77
C PHE A 133 7.16 23.57 -3.63
N LEU A 134 6.96 24.48 -4.59
CA LEU A 134 5.76 24.50 -5.42
C LEU A 134 5.65 23.25 -6.29
N GLU A 135 6.78 22.75 -6.80
CA GLU A 135 6.84 21.53 -7.59
C GLU A 135 6.47 20.30 -6.76
N MET A 136 7.07 20.15 -5.56
CA MET A 136 6.75 19.04 -4.65
C MET A 136 5.28 19.02 -4.26
N LYS A 137 4.74 20.19 -3.88
CA LYS A 137 3.33 20.34 -3.52
C LYS A 137 2.40 19.95 -4.67
N ASN A 138 2.67 20.47 -5.87
CA ASN A 138 1.84 20.18 -7.05
C ASN A 138 1.93 18.71 -7.47
N LYS A 139 3.13 18.10 -7.39
CA LYS A 139 3.33 16.68 -7.67
C LYS A 139 2.55 15.81 -6.68
N PHE A 140 2.57 16.14 -5.39
CA PHE A 140 1.81 15.43 -4.37
C PHE A 140 0.31 15.52 -4.62
N LEU A 141 -0.22 16.73 -4.83
CA LEU A 141 -1.65 16.95 -5.08
C LEU A 141 -2.11 16.25 -6.36
N ALA A 142 -1.30 16.26 -7.42
CA ALA A 142 -1.59 15.52 -8.65
C ALA A 142 -1.69 14.01 -8.40
N ARG A 143 -0.82 13.44 -7.55
CA ARG A 143 -0.89 12.02 -7.16
C ARG A 143 -2.16 11.73 -6.35
N ARG A 144 -2.47 12.54 -5.34
CA ARG A 144 -3.71 12.39 -4.52
C ARG A 144 -4.96 12.47 -5.36
N PHE A 145 -4.97 13.43 -6.27
CA PHE A 145 -6.06 13.62 -7.19
C PHE A 145 -6.32 12.40 -8.07
N LYS A 146 -5.29 11.78 -8.65
CA LYS A 146 -5.46 10.56 -9.45
C LYS A 146 -6.12 9.43 -8.65
N LEU A 147 -5.78 9.29 -7.37
CA LEU A 147 -6.42 8.29 -6.49
C LEU A 147 -7.90 8.61 -6.26
N LEU A 148 -8.22 9.89 -6.01
CA LEU A 148 -9.60 10.33 -5.81
C LEU A 148 -10.43 10.25 -7.09
N GLU A 149 -9.84 10.58 -8.24
CA GLU A 149 -10.45 10.42 -9.55
C GLU A 149 -10.81 8.97 -9.82
N GLN A 150 -9.87 8.04 -9.59
CA GLN A 150 -10.14 6.60 -9.70
C GLN A 150 -11.29 6.17 -8.79
N ALA A 151 -11.29 6.62 -7.53
CA ALA A 151 -12.36 6.31 -6.59
C ALA A 151 -13.73 6.85 -7.06
N LEU A 152 -13.79 8.09 -7.56
CA LEU A 152 -15.01 8.70 -8.11
C LEU A 152 -15.52 7.97 -9.36
N VAL A 153 -14.60 7.58 -10.24
CA VAL A 153 -14.94 6.82 -11.45
C VAL A 153 -15.53 5.46 -11.05
N ILE A 154 -14.89 4.74 -10.13
CA ILE A 154 -15.39 3.44 -9.64
C ILE A 154 -16.77 3.60 -8.98
N GLU A 155 -16.94 4.61 -8.12
CA GLU A 155 -18.21 4.88 -7.43
C GLU A 155 -19.36 5.12 -8.43
N GLU A 156 -19.13 5.95 -9.47
CA GLU A 156 -20.15 6.19 -10.50
C GLU A 156 -20.38 4.96 -11.39
N GLN A 157 -19.34 4.18 -11.69
CA GLN A 157 -19.48 2.92 -12.43
C GLN A 157 -20.33 1.91 -11.66
N LEU A 158 -20.11 1.76 -10.35
CA LEU A 158 -20.91 0.88 -9.48
C LEU A 158 -22.36 1.36 -9.39
N ARG A 159 -22.57 2.67 -9.20
CA ARG A 159 -23.92 3.28 -9.20
C ARG A 159 -24.65 3.02 -10.52
N ARG A 160 -23.96 3.18 -11.66
CA ARG A 160 -24.54 2.94 -12.99
C ARG A 160 -24.83 1.47 -13.23
N ALA A 161 -23.94 0.57 -12.81
CA ALA A 161 -24.15 -0.88 -12.90
C ALA A 161 -25.39 -1.29 -12.10
N ALA A 162 -25.57 -0.75 -10.90
CA ALA A 162 -26.76 -0.98 -10.07
C ALA A 162 -28.03 -0.44 -10.75
N TYR A 163 -27.99 0.78 -11.31
CA TYR A 163 -29.11 1.35 -12.06
C TYR A 163 -29.54 0.49 -13.27
N LEU A 164 -28.56 -0.13 -13.94
CA LEU A 164 -28.80 -1.04 -15.06
C LEU A 164 -29.13 -2.48 -14.63
N ASN A 165 -29.23 -2.75 -13.31
CA ASN A 165 -29.41 -4.08 -12.73
C ASN A 165 -28.42 -5.12 -13.26
N MET A 166 -27.17 -4.71 -13.46
CA MET A 166 -26.13 -5.61 -13.93
C MET A 166 -25.76 -6.60 -12.83
N THR A 167 -25.86 -7.88 -13.14
CA THR A 167 -25.40 -8.97 -12.27
C THR A 167 -24.14 -9.60 -12.85
N GLN A 168 -23.26 -10.07 -11.97
CA GLN A 168 -22.15 -10.93 -12.39
C GLN A 168 -22.66 -12.35 -12.60
N ASP A 169 -22.16 -13.02 -13.63
CA ASP A 169 -22.43 -14.44 -13.86
C ASP A 169 -21.45 -15.28 -13.01
N PRO A 170 -21.92 -16.01 -11.98
CA PRO A 170 -21.05 -16.82 -11.12
C PRO A 170 -20.34 -17.96 -11.86
N SER A 171 -20.88 -18.38 -13.02
CA SER A 171 -20.30 -19.43 -13.84
C SER A 171 -19.26 -18.93 -14.85
N HIS A 172 -19.04 -17.61 -14.91
CA HIS A 172 -18.08 -17.02 -15.82
C HIS A 172 -16.65 -17.48 -15.47
N PRO A 173 -15.80 -17.88 -16.45
CA PRO A 173 -14.47 -18.42 -16.16
C PRO A 173 -13.55 -17.48 -15.35
N ALA A 174 -13.74 -16.17 -15.46
CA ALA A 174 -12.99 -15.20 -14.64
C ALA A 174 -13.34 -15.25 -13.14
N MET A 175 -14.46 -15.87 -12.77
CA MET A 175 -14.90 -16.06 -11.38
C MET A 175 -14.35 -17.36 -10.77
N ALA A 176 -13.85 -18.29 -11.59
CA ALA A 176 -13.36 -19.59 -11.13
C ALA A 176 -12.28 -19.45 -10.04
N LEU A 177 -11.29 -18.56 -10.26
CA LEU A 177 -10.23 -18.31 -9.30
C LEU A 177 -10.78 -17.82 -7.95
N ASN A 178 -11.75 -16.90 -7.96
CA ASN A 178 -12.36 -16.36 -6.75
C ASN A 178 -13.18 -17.43 -6.01
N THR A 179 -13.94 -18.25 -6.73
CA THR A 179 -14.68 -19.38 -6.17
C THR A 179 -13.73 -20.38 -5.50
N ARG A 180 -12.63 -20.75 -6.18
CA ARG A 180 -11.61 -21.66 -5.63
C ARG A 180 -10.89 -21.08 -4.42
N PHE A 181 -10.60 -19.78 -4.44
CA PHE A 181 -10.04 -19.11 -3.27
C PHE A 181 -10.97 -19.19 -2.05
N ALA A 182 -12.27 -18.92 -2.25
CA ALA A 182 -13.26 -19.06 -1.17
C ALA A 182 -13.40 -20.50 -0.67
N GLU A 183 -13.30 -21.50 -1.55
CA GLU A 183 -13.26 -22.92 -1.18
C GLU A 183 -12.03 -23.25 -0.33
N VAL A 184 -10.85 -22.73 -0.68
CA VAL A 184 -9.62 -22.91 0.09
C VAL A 184 -9.74 -22.29 1.48
N GLU A 185 -10.23 -21.05 1.59
CA GLU A 185 -10.44 -20.38 2.88
C GLU A 185 -11.41 -21.18 3.76
N CYS A 186 -12.57 -21.55 3.21
CA CYS A 186 -13.58 -22.33 3.92
C CYS A 186 -13.03 -23.68 4.41
N LEU A 187 -12.31 -24.41 3.54
CA LEU A 187 -11.73 -25.70 3.88
C LEU A 187 -10.66 -25.58 4.97
N ALA A 188 -9.80 -24.56 4.89
CA ALA A 188 -8.76 -24.31 5.88
C ALA A 188 -9.35 -23.89 7.25
N GLU A 189 -10.30 -22.96 7.26
CA GLU A 189 -10.92 -22.46 8.49
C GLU A 189 -11.75 -23.52 9.21
N SER A 190 -12.57 -24.27 8.48
CA SER A 190 -13.42 -25.34 9.03
C SER A 190 -12.60 -26.42 9.73
N HIS A 191 -11.37 -26.67 9.25
CA HIS A 191 -10.51 -27.77 9.70
C HIS A 191 -9.25 -27.34 10.47
N GLN A 192 -9.16 -26.08 10.91
CA GLN A 192 -7.98 -25.56 11.63
C GLN A 192 -7.61 -26.34 12.90
N HIS A 193 -8.58 -27.02 13.53
CA HIS A 193 -8.38 -27.79 14.76
C HIS A 193 -7.74 -29.17 14.52
N LEU A 194 -7.86 -29.73 13.32
CA LEU A 194 -7.42 -31.10 13.02
C LEU A 194 -5.93 -31.32 13.25
N SER A 195 -5.11 -30.29 13.01
CA SER A 195 -3.67 -30.34 13.29
C SER A 195 -3.37 -30.63 14.77
N LYS A 196 -4.05 -29.92 15.67
CA LYS A 196 -3.89 -30.10 17.12
C LYS A 196 -4.37 -31.48 17.58
N GLU A 197 -5.52 -31.92 17.08
CA GLU A 197 -6.07 -33.24 17.44
C GLU A 197 -5.21 -34.39 16.92
N SER A 198 -4.70 -34.26 15.69
CA SER A 198 -3.77 -35.23 15.11
C SER A 198 -2.50 -35.36 15.97
N LEU A 199 -1.90 -34.23 16.38
CA LEU A 199 -0.72 -34.20 17.25
C LEU A 199 -0.98 -34.78 18.64
N ALA A 200 -2.23 -34.72 19.13
CA ALA A 200 -2.65 -35.39 20.36
C ALA A 200 -2.81 -36.92 20.21
N GLY A 201 -2.50 -37.48 19.04
CA GLY A 201 -2.56 -38.91 18.74
C GLY A 201 -3.92 -39.40 18.23
N ASN A 202 -4.85 -38.50 17.87
CA ASN A 202 -6.15 -38.86 17.31
C ASN A 202 -5.99 -39.40 15.88
N LYS A 203 -5.98 -40.73 15.73
CA LYS A 203 -5.78 -41.42 14.44
C LYS A 203 -6.85 -41.04 13.39
N PRO A 204 -8.16 -41.03 13.70
CA PRO A 204 -9.18 -40.47 12.80
C PRO A 204 -8.89 -39.03 12.35
N ALA A 205 -8.56 -38.12 13.28
CA ALA A 205 -8.24 -36.74 12.92
C ALA A 205 -7.02 -36.65 12.00
N ASN A 206 -5.99 -37.47 12.22
CA ASN A 206 -4.84 -37.54 11.33
C ASN A 206 -5.21 -37.99 9.92
N ALA A 207 -6.06 -39.00 9.78
CA ALA A 207 -6.54 -39.46 8.47
C ALA A 207 -7.36 -38.39 7.73
N VAL A 208 -8.22 -37.65 8.46
CA VAL A 208 -8.98 -36.54 7.89
C VAL A 208 -8.05 -35.38 7.52
N LEU A 209 -7.08 -35.04 8.36
CA LEU A 209 -6.08 -34.01 8.08
C LEU A 209 -5.34 -34.28 6.77
N HIS A 210 -4.87 -35.52 6.55
CA HIS A 210 -4.25 -35.89 5.28
C HIS A 210 -5.18 -35.69 4.08
N LYS A 211 -6.47 -36.02 4.20
CA LYS A 211 -7.45 -35.78 3.13
C LYS A 211 -7.65 -34.29 2.86
N VAL A 212 -7.77 -33.49 3.92
CA VAL A 212 -7.91 -32.02 3.80
C VAL A 212 -6.67 -31.41 3.13
N LEU A 213 -5.47 -31.84 3.51
CA LEU A 213 -4.23 -31.38 2.89
C LEU A 213 -4.15 -31.72 1.40
N ASN A 214 -4.54 -32.94 1.02
CA ASN A 214 -4.59 -33.34 -0.39
C ASN A 214 -5.61 -32.50 -1.18
N GLN A 215 -6.79 -32.22 -0.60
CA GLN A 215 -7.79 -31.35 -1.23
C GLN A 215 -7.29 -29.92 -1.39
N LEU A 216 -6.57 -29.38 -0.39
CA LEU A 216 -5.93 -28.08 -0.51
C LEU A 216 -4.88 -28.07 -1.62
N GLU A 217 -4.07 -29.11 -1.76
CA GLU A 217 -3.09 -29.24 -2.86
C GLU A 217 -3.77 -29.25 -4.24
N GLU A 218 -4.85 -30.02 -4.39
CA GLU A 218 -5.64 -30.05 -5.63
C GLU A 218 -6.24 -28.67 -5.97
N LEU A 219 -6.85 -27.99 -4.99
CA LEU A 219 -7.40 -26.65 -5.17
C LEU A 219 -6.32 -25.62 -5.54
N LEU A 220 -5.15 -25.68 -4.91
CA LEU A 220 -4.03 -24.79 -5.24
C LEU A 220 -3.50 -25.04 -6.66
N SER A 221 -3.48 -26.30 -7.10
CA SER A 221 -3.12 -26.67 -8.47
C SER A 221 -4.11 -26.09 -9.48
N ASP A 222 -5.42 -26.21 -9.21
CA ASP A 222 -6.49 -25.63 -10.02
C ASP A 222 -6.38 -24.10 -10.08
N MET A 223 -6.19 -23.43 -8.94
CA MET A 223 -6.01 -21.98 -8.87
C MET A 223 -4.81 -21.52 -9.70
N LYS A 224 -3.69 -22.25 -9.67
CA LYS A 224 -2.52 -21.96 -10.50
C LYS A 224 -2.86 -22.02 -11.99
N ALA A 225 -3.64 -23.02 -12.40
CA ALA A 225 -4.13 -23.13 -13.77
C ALA A 225 -5.07 -21.95 -14.14
N ASP A 226 -5.94 -21.53 -13.23
CA ASP A 226 -6.82 -20.37 -13.41
C ASP A 226 -6.04 -19.07 -13.56
N VAL A 227 -5.04 -18.81 -12.72
CA VAL A 227 -4.16 -17.63 -12.84
C VAL A 227 -3.51 -17.57 -14.22
N THR A 228 -3.07 -18.72 -14.75
CA THR A 228 -2.45 -18.81 -16.07
C THR A 228 -3.44 -18.48 -17.20
N ARG A 229 -4.72 -18.86 -17.04
CA ARG A 229 -5.79 -18.61 -18.02
C ARG A 229 -6.45 -17.24 -17.89
N LEU A 230 -6.31 -16.58 -16.74
CA LEU A 230 -7.02 -15.36 -16.40
C LEU A 230 -6.76 -14.23 -17.41
N PRO A 231 -5.52 -13.93 -17.85
CA PRO A 231 -5.28 -12.85 -18.83
C PRO A 231 -6.05 -13.04 -20.15
N ALA A 232 -6.07 -14.27 -20.68
CA ALA A 232 -6.78 -14.60 -21.91
C ALA A 232 -8.31 -14.57 -21.74
N THR A 233 -8.79 -14.81 -20.54
CA THR A 233 -10.21 -14.70 -20.19
C THR A 233 -10.63 -13.24 -20.07
N LEU A 234 -9.84 -12.42 -19.38
CA LEU A 234 -10.11 -11.00 -19.16
C LEU A 234 -10.06 -10.19 -20.46
N SER A 235 -9.16 -10.53 -21.39
CA SER A 235 -9.06 -9.83 -22.68
C SER A 235 -10.31 -9.93 -23.55
N ARG A 236 -11.18 -10.93 -23.30
CA ARG A 236 -12.45 -11.12 -23.99
C ARG A 236 -13.59 -10.32 -23.36
N ILE A 237 -13.41 -9.82 -22.14
CA ILE A 237 -14.43 -9.03 -21.46
C ILE A 237 -14.44 -7.62 -22.06
N PRO A 238 -15.59 -7.12 -22.54
CA PRO A 238 -15.66 -5.76 -23.07
C PRO A 238 -15.29 -4.73 -21.99
N PRO A 239 -14.65 -3.61 -22.34
CA PRO A 239 -14.32 -2.54 -21.40
C PRO A 239 -15.55 -2.07 -20.62
N ILE A 240 -15.35 -1.66 -19.35
CA ILE A 240 -16.43 -1.17 -18.47
C ILE A 240 -17.19 -0.03 -19.14
N ALA A 241 -16.49 0.88 -19.81
CA ALA A 241 -17.09 1.99 -20.53
C ALA A 241 -18.13 1.56 -21.58
N ALA A 242 -17.84 0.47 -22.32
CA ALA A 242 -18.76 -0.08 -23.31
C ALA A 242 -19.96 -0.75 -22.63
N ARG A 243 -19.72 -1.51 -21.56
CA ARG A 243 -20.77 -2.24 -20.82
C ARG A 243 -21.75 -1.29 -20.12
N LEU A 244 -21.25 -0.17 -19.60
CA LEU A 244 -22.04 0.84 -18.89
C LEU A 244 -22.55 1.97 -19.78
N GLN A 245 -22.15 1.97 -21.06
CA GLN A 245 -22.44 3.05 -22.02
C GLN A 245 -22.05 4.43 -21.49
N MET A 246 -20.88 4.52 -20.87
CA MET A 246 -20.38 5.74 -20.23
C MET A 246 -18.86 5.85 -20.37
N SER A 247 -18.31 7.06 -20.36
CA SER A 247 -16.86 7.27 -20.41
C SER A 247 -16.36 8.03 -19.18
N GLU A 248 -15.14 7.75 -18.73
CA GLU A 248 -14.50 8.50 -17.65
C GLU A 248 -14.48 10.00 -17.95
N ARG A 249 -14.19 10.37 -19.20
CA ARG A 249 -14.24 11.75 -19.67
C ARG A 249 -15.60 12.41 -19.43
N SER A 250 -16.70 11.69 -19.66
CA SER A 250 -18.04 12.22 -19.41
C SER A 250 -18.34 12.42 -17.92
N ILE A 251 -17.80 11.56 -17.05
CA ILE A 251 -17.92 11.70 -15.59
C ILE A 251 -17.16 12.96 -15.16
N LEU A 252 -15.89 13.08 -15.56
CA LEU A 252 -15.03 14.19 -15.16
C LEU A 252 -15.49 15.53 -15.74
N SER A 253 -16.02 15.53 -16.96
CA SER A 253 -16.56 16.75 -17.58
C SER A 253 -17.72 17.35 -16.78
N ARG A 254 -18.52 16.54 -16.07
CA ARG A 254 -19.59 17.04 -15.20
C ARG A 254 -19.05 17.75 -13.95
N LEU A 255 -17.84 17.41 -13.53
CA LEU A 255 -17.15 18.05 -12.41
C LEU A 255 -16.38 19.31 -12.83
N ALA A 256 -16.16 19.52 -14.13
CA ALA A 256 -15.40 20.67 -14.64
C ALA A 256 -16.17 22.00 -14.56
N SER A 257 -17.50 21.95 -14.60
CA SER A 257 -18.36 23.11 -14.33
C SER A 257 -18.58 23.30 -12.84
N LYS A 258 -18.55 24.55 -12.37
CA LYS A 258 -18.95 24.89 -10.99
C LYS A 258 -20.39 24.43 -10.75
N GLY A 259 -20.63 23.82 -9.58
CA GLY A 259 -21.98 23.59 -9.05
C GLY A 259 -22.70 24.89 -8.72
#